data_AF-A0A7S2HXZ2-F1
#
_entry.id   AF-A0A7S2HXZ2-F1
#
_cell.length_a   1.000
_cell.length_b   1.000
_cell.length_c   1.000
_cell.angle_alpha   90.00
_cell.angle_beta   90.00
_cell.angle_gamma   90.00
#
_symmetry.space_group_name_H-M   'P 1'
#
loop_
_entity.id
_entity.type
_entity.pdbx_description
1 polymer ?
#
loop_
_entity_poly.entity_id
_entity_poly.type
_entity_poly.pdbx_seq_one_letter_code
_entity_poly.pdbx_strand_id
1 'polypeptide(L)'
;GPLVVAVRSAASRAKAEVRVWAVEKNPNAVITLRHRSQLEGWDNVEVVGEDMRFWAAPSEADLVVSELLGSFGDNELSPECLDGAQRFLARDGVCIPCRYTSFLTPVTCPKLWNDVKNYSDLAHFETAYVVRFHQAFYPSRETRPCFTFSHPNWELQSNERYAEIGFTMEVDALVHGFAGYFHCELYDGLSVSINPETYSEGMFSWFPIYFPLRVPVMVGRDEQLKSHWWRCQNSKKVWYEWAVSEPSPGAVHNPGGRSYYIGK
;
A
#
# COMPACT_ATOMS: atom_id res chain seq x y z
N GLY A 1 16.40 -1.60 -11.62
CA GLY A 1 17.08 -1.96 -10.37
C GLY A 1 17.78 -0.81 -9.65
N PRO A 2 17.13 0.33 -9.36
CA PRO A 2 17.68 1.29 -8.39
C PRO A 2 17.98 0.67 -7.01
N LEU A 3 17.11 -0.22 -6.52
CA LEU A 3 17.33 -0.91 -5.24
C LEU A 3 18.57 -1.82 -5.27
N VAL A 4 18.88 -2.47 -6.38
CA VAL A 4 20.14 -3.24 -6.54
C VAL A 4 21.35 -2.33 -6.31
N VAL A 5 21.34 -1.14 -6.91
CA VAL A 5 22.40 -0.14 -6.70
C VAL A 5 22.44 0.34 -5.25
N ALA A 6 21.28 0.59 -4.64
CA ALA A 6 21.18 1.02 -3.25
C ALA A 6 21.74 -0.03 -2.28
N VAL A 7 21.40 -1.32 -2.47
CA VAL A 7 21.92 -2.44 -1.67
C VAL A 7 23.43 -2.59 -1.84
N ARG A 8 23.95 -2.55 -3.08
CA ARG A 8 25.41 -2.61 -3.33
C ARG A 8 26.13 -1.42 -2.67
N SER A 9 25.56 -0.23 -2.76
CA SER A 9 26.11 0.97 -2.12
C SER A 9 26.10 0.85 -0.59
N ALA A 10 25.01 0.33 -0.01
CA ALA A 10 24.91 0.07 1.43
C ALA A 10 25.95 -0.97 1.89
N ALA A 11 26.09 -2.08 1.17
CA ALA A 11 27.08 -3.12 1.44
C ALA A 11 28.51 -2.56 1.40
N SER A 12 28.85 -1.75 0.39
CA SER A 12 30.15 -1.08 0.29
C SER A 12 30.42 -0.16 1.48
N ARG A 13 29.44 0.65 1.90
CA ARG A 13 29.57 1.52 3.09
C ARG A 13 29.73 0.71 4.38
N ALA A 14 29.01 -0.40 4.50
CA ALA A 14 29.08 -1.31 5.63
C ALA A 14 30.34 -2.20 5.63
N LYS A 15 31.13 -2.19 4.55
CA LYS A 15 32.26 -3.10 4.31
C LYS A 15 31.86 -4.58 4.39
N ALA A 16 30.66 -4.89 3.91
CA ALA A 16 30.12 -6.23 3.86
C ALA A 16 30.20 -6.77 2.41
N GLU A 17 30.62 -8.02 2.26
CA GLU A 17 30.48 -8.73 1.00
C GLU A 17 29.05 -9.26 0.88
N VAL A 18 28.43 -9.07 -0.30
CA VAL A 18 27.06 -9.50 -0.56
C VAL A 18 26.96 -10.20 -1.90
N ARG A 19 26.11 -11.22 -1.98
CA ARG A 19 25.57 -11.77 -3.22
C ARG A 19 24.12 -11.31 -3.34
N VAL A 20 23.73 -10.80 -4.51
CA VAL A 20 22.40 -10.23 -4.73
C VAL A 20 21.66 -11.03 -5.80
N TRP A 21 20.43 -11.45 -5.50
CA TRP A 21 19.48 -11.91 -6.52
C TRP A 21 18.49 -10.80 -6.83
N ALA A 22 18.52 -10.30 -8.08
CA ALA A 22 17.57 -9.31 -8.57
C ALA A 22 16.39 -10.02 -9.24
N VAL A 23 15.37 -10.36 -8.44
CA VAL A 23 14.17 -11.09 -8.88
C VAL A 23 13.13 -10.12 -9.46
N GLU A 24 12.75 -10.31 -10.73
CA GLU A 24 11.82 -9.46 -11.45
C GLU A 24 10.95 -10.28 -12.41
N LYS A 25 9.62 -10.12 -12.34
CA LYS A 25 8.68 -10.87 -13.19
C LYS A 25 8.45 -10.22 -14.56
N ASN A 26 8.64 -8.91 -14.67
CA ASN A 26 8.41 -8.19 -15.92
C ASN A 26 9.55 -8.46 -16.91
N PRO A 27 9.30 -9.18 -18.03
CA PRO A 27 10.36 -9.57 -18.95
C PRO A 27 11.09 -8.37 -19.58
N ASN A 28 10.40 -7.23 -19.74
CA ASN A 28 11.02 -6.01 -20.28
C ASN A 28 12.00 -5.38 -19.27
N ALA A 29 11.65 -5.41 -17.98
CA ALA A 29 12.52 -4.92 -16.91
C ALA A 29 13.74 -5.84 -16.72
N VAL A 30 13.58 -7.15 -16.89
CA VAL A 30 14.68 -8.14 -16.85
C VAL A 30 15.74 -7.84 -17.91
N ILE A 31 15.34 -7.50 -19.14
CA ILE A 31 16.28 -7.08 -20.21
C ILE A 31 17.08 -5.87 -19.76
N THR A 32 16.41 -4.86 -19.20
CA THR A 32 17.05 -3.66 -18.67
C THR A 32 18.03 -3.98 -17.55
N LEU A 33 17.66 -4.87 -16.61
CA LEU A 33 18.51 -5.29 -15.50
C LEU A 33 19.77 -6.01 -15.99
N ARG A 34 19.64 -6.93 -16.95
CA ARG A 34 20.79 -7.66 -17.53
C ARG A 34 21.75 -6.72 -18.26
N HIS A 35 21.23 -5.79 -19.04
CA HIS A 35 22.03 -4.79 -19.73
C HIS A 35 22.79 -3.89 -18.74
N ARG A 36 22.10 -3.40 -17.70
CA ARG A 36 22.74 -2.61 -16.62
C ARG A 36 23.79 -3.41 -15.86
N SER A 37 23.51 -4.69 -15.57
CA SER A 37 24.45 -5.60 -14.91
C SER A 37 25.78 -5.69 -15.65
N GLN A 38 25.75 -5.76 -16.98
CA GLN A 38 26.95 -5.82 -17.82
C GLN A 38 27.65 -4.46 -17.90
N LEU A 39 26.89 -3.38 -18.14
CA LEU A 39 27.47 -2.04 -18.30
C LEU A 39 28.09 -1.48 -17.02
N GLU A 40 27.47 -1.74 -15.87
CA GLU A 40 27.87 -1.19 -14.57
C GLU A 40 28.75 -2.15 -13.76
N GLY A 41 29.14 -3.31 -14.31
CA GLY A 41 30.01 -4.29 -13.63
C GLY A 41 29.38 -4.84 -12.35
N TRP A 42 28.18 -5.41 -12.45
CA TRP A 42 27.50 -6.03 -11.31
C TRP A 42 27.94 -7.49 -11.12
N ASP A 43 29.21 -7.70 -10.78
CA ASP A 43 29.83 -9.04 -10.70
C ASP A 43 29.21 -9.95 -9.63
N ASN A 44 28.55 -9.35 -8.63
CA ASN A 44 27.92 -10.04 -7.51
C ASN A 44 26.38 -10.06 -7.58
N VAL A 45 25.80 -9.74 -8.75
CA VAL A 45 24.34 -9.70 -8.94
C VAL A 45 23.92 -10.74 -9.99
N GLU A 46 22.96 -11.57 -9.62
CA GLU A 46 22.29 -12.51 -10.51
C GLU A 46 20.87 -12.01 -10.82
N VAL A 47 20.57 -11.76 -12.10
CA VAL A 47 19.24 -11.29 -12.53
C VAL A 47 18.32 -12.48 -12.81
N VAL A 48 17.27 -12.60 -12.01
CA VAL A 48 16.29 -13.70 -12.05
C VAL A 48 14.98 -13.19 -12.67
N GLY A 49 14.63 -13.72 -13.84
CA GLY A 49 13.42 -13.33 -14.57
C GLY A 49 12.23 -14.21 -14.22
N GLU A 50 11.72 -14.11 -13.00
CA GLU A 50 10.65 -14.96 -12.48
C GLU A 50 9.79 -14.22 -11.44
N ASP A 51 8.60 -14.74 -11.16
CA ASP A 51 7.77 -14.26 -10.04
C ASP A 51 8.35 -14.76 -8.71
N MET A 52 8.58 -13.84 -7.78
CA MET A 52 9.14 -14.15 -6.47
C MET A 52 8.32 -15.16 -5.66
N ARG A 53 7.04 -15.36 -5.99
CA ARG A 53 6.17 -16.35 -5.34
C ARG A 53 6.41 -17.78 -5.80
N PHE A 54 7.07 -17.97 -6.95
CA PHE A 54 7.33 -19.30 -7.53
C PHE A 54 8.82 -19.65 -7.63
N TRP A 55 9.70 -18.66 -7.82
CA TRP A 55 11.14 -18.88 -7.95
C TRP A 55 11.79 -19.71 -6.82
N ALA A 56 12.46 -20.80 -7.16
CA ALA A 56 13.23 -21.58 -6.18
C ALA A 56 14.63 -21.00 -6.02
N ALA A 57 14.87 -20.26 -4.94
CA ALA A 57 16.20 -19.73 -4.64
C ALA A 57 17.21 -20.86 -4.39
N PRO A 58 18.46 -20.73 -4.84
CA PRO A 58 19.48 -21.77 -4.68
C PRO A 58 19.97 -21.93 -3.23
N SER A 59 19.77 -20.92 -2.39
CA SER A 59 19.99 -20.96 -0.94
C SER A 59 19.10 -19.91 -0.25
N GLU A 60 18.97 -20.01 1.07
CA GLU A 60 18.24 -19.00 1.86
C GLU A 60 18.94 -17.63 1.79
N ALA A 61 18.15 -16.57 1.90
CA ALA A 61 18.59 -15.18 1.90
C ALA A 61 18.60 -14.63 3.33
N ASP A 62 19.66 -13.92 3.70
CA ASP A 62 19.72 -13.18 4.96
C ASP A 62 18.83 -11.92 4.93
N LEU A 63 18.65 -11.33 3.74
CA LEU A 63 17.89 -10.09 3.53
C LEU A 63 16.96 -10.22 2.32
N VAL A 64 15.69 -9.87 2.51
CA VAL A 64 14.75 -9.62 1.41
C VAL A 64 14.43 -8.13 1.38
N VAL A 65 14.84 -7.46 0.30
CA VAL A 65 14.59 -6.03 0.09
C VAL A 65 13.57 -5.88 -1.04
N SER A 66 12.45 -5.23 -0.76
CA SER A 66 11.37 -5.01 -1.72
C SER A 66 10.82 -3.59 -1.64
N GLU A 67 10.18 -3.18 -2.73
CA GLU A 67 9.34 -1.99 -2.79
C GLU A 67 8.17 -2.39 -3.69
N LEU A 68 7.05 -2.72 -3.06
CA LEU A 68 5.82 -3.22 -3.67
C LEU A 68 4.62 -2.46 -3.06
N LEU A 69 4.85 -1.24 -2.58
CA LEU A 69 3.86 -0.47 -1.84
C LEU A 69 3.12 0.46 -2.78
N GLY A 70 1.80 0.47 -2.67
CA GLY A 70 0.99 1.51 -3.28
C GLY A 70 0.71 2.66 -2.32
N SER A 71 -0.10 3.61 -2.77
CA SER A 71 -0.54 4.78 -1.99
C SER A 71 -1.33 4.46 -0.71
N PHE A 72 -1.80 3.23 -0.55
CA PHE A 72 -2.45 2.72 0.65
C PHE A 72 -1.62 1.62 1.33
N GLY A 73 -0.32 1.54 1.03
CA GLY A 73 0.61 0.55 1.56
C GLY A 73 0.42 -0.81 0.90
N ASP A 74 -0.67 -1.51 1.19
CA ASP A 74 -0.89 -2.89 0.75
C ASP A 74 -1.63 -3.05 -0.61
N ASN A 75 -2.03 -1.94 -1.24
CA ASN A 75 -2.85 -1.93 -2.47
C ASN A 75 -2.11 -2.31 -3.76
N GLU A 76 -0.86 -2.76 -3.65
CA GLU A 76 -0.08 -3.38 -4.73
C GLU A 76 0.34 -4.82 -4.40
N LEU A 77 -0.34 -5.44 -3.42
CA LEU A 77 -0.18 -6.85 -3.04
C LEU A 77 1.20 -7.21 -2.45
N SER A 78 1.86 -6.23 -1.82
CA SER A 78 3.08 -6.50 -1.04
C SER A 78 2.91 -7.68 -0.05
N PRO A 79 1.79 -7.80 0.72
CA PRO A 79 1.62 -8.93 1.63
C PRO A 79 1.68 -10.29 0.93
N GLU A 80 0.91 -10.48 -0.14
CA GLU A 80 0.85 -11.75 -0.88
C GLU A 80 2.18 -12.09 -1.57
N CYS A 81 2.89 -11.07 -2.07
CA CYS A 81 4.18 -11.26 -2.71
C CYS A 81 5.25 -11.69 -1.71
N LEU A 82 5.32 -11.01 -0.55
CA LEU A 82 6.31 -11.27 0.49
C LEU A 82 6.04 -12.56 1.26
N ASP A 83 4.78 -12.91 1.53
CA ASP A 83 4.40 -14.22 2.08
C ASP A 83 4.90 -15.36 1.17
N GLY A 84 4.79 -15.17 -0.15
CA GLY A 84 5.36 -16.11 -1.11
C GLY A 84 6.88 -16.16 -0.99
N ALA A 85 7.55 -15.02 -1.13
CA ALA A 85 9.01 -14.90 -1.12
C ALA A 85 9.66 -15.39 0.19
N GLN A 86 8.95 -15.34 1.32
CA GLN A 86 9.44 -15.76 2.63
C GLN A 86 9.98 -17.19 2.67
N ARG A 87 9.54 -18.09 1.76
CA ARG A 87 10.04 -19.47 1.70
C ARG A 87 11.55 -19.61 1.50
N PHE A 88 12.21 -18.57 0.99
CA PHE A 88 13.66 -18.52 0.81
C PHE A 88 14.34 -17.50 1.71
N LEU A 89 13.66 -16.97 2.73
CA LEU A 89 14.28 -16.16 3.77
C LEU A 89 14.81 -17.09 4.88
N ALA A 90 16.05 -16.85 5.32
CA ALA A 90 16.62 -17.54 6.48
C ALA A 90 15.79 -17.28 7.74
N ARG A 91 15.84 -18.17 8.73
CA ARG A 91 15.03 -18.06 9.95
C ARG A 91 15.30 -16.79 10.78
N ASP A 92 16.54 -16.33 10.77
CA ASP A 92 17.02 -15.08 11.36
C ASP A 92 17.15 -13.93 10.33
N GLY A 93 16.67 -14.17 9.10
CA GLY A 93 16.69 -13.20 8.02
C GLY A 93 15.72 -12.03 8.25
N VAL A 94 16.00 -10.92 7.58
CA VAL A 94 15.26 -9.66 7.73
C VAL A 94 14.57 -9.25 6.43
N CYS A 95 13.31 -8.83 6.54
CA CYS A 95 12.60 -8.15 5.46
C CYS A 95 12.73 -6.64 5.57
N ILE A 96 12.99 -5.98 4.44
CA ILE A 96 12.92 -4.53 4.28
C ILE A 96 11.90 -4.27 3.15
N PRO A 97 10.73 -3.66 3.42
CA PRO A 97 10.29 -3.17 4.72
C PRO A 97 9.90 -4.28 5.70
N CYS A 98 10.05 -4.00 6.99
CA CYS A 98 9.65 -4.92 8.06
C CYS A 98 8.19 -4.75 8.46
N ARG A 99 7.60 -3.56 8.29
CA ARG A 99 6.20 -3.30 8.63
C ARG A 99 5.66 -2.11 7.86
N TYR A 100 4.38 -2.14 7.54
CA TYR A 100 3.68 -0.95 7.05
C TYR A 100 2.22 -0.94 7.49
N THR A 101 1.69 0.26 7.66
CA THR A 101 0.33 0.52 8.11
C THR A 101 -0.33 1.53 7.19
N SER A 102 -1.55 1.23 6.73
CA SER A 102 -2.39 2.17 5.99
C SER A 102 -3.16 3.08 6.95
N PHE A 103 -3.45 4.31 6.52
CA PHE A 103 -4.14 5.32 7.33
C PHE A 103 -5.25 5.98 6.53
N LEU A 104 -6.29 6.42 7.22
CA LEU A 104 -7.46 7.08 6.63
C LEU A 104 -7.80 8.37 7.37
N THR A 105 -8.37 9.32 6.64
CA THR A 105 -9.05 10.49 7.19
C THR A 105 -10.23 10.87 6.29
N PRO A 106 -11.39 11.31 6.83
CA PRO A 106 -12.49 11.76 6.00
C PRO A 106 -12.13 13.04 5.24
N VAL A 107 -12.72 13.21 4.06
CA VAL A 107 -12.43 14.36 3.20
C VAL A 107 -13.69 14.95 2.57
N THR A 108 -13.75 16.27 2.58
CA THR A 108 -14.70 17.11 1.85
C THR A 108 -14.03 17.58 0.57
N CYS A 109 -14.42 17.00 -0.57
CA CYS A 109 -13.82 17.28 -1.88
C CYS A 109 -14.87 17.26 -3.00
N PRO A 110 -15.77 18.25 -3.07
CA PRO A 110 -16.92 18.24 -4.00
C PRO A 110 -16.51 18.18 -5.47
N LYS A 111 -15.38 18.77 -5.84
CA LYS A 111 -14.86 18.68 -7.22
C LYS A 111 -14.52 17.24 -7.59
N LEU A 112 -13.68 16.58 -6.81
CA LEU A 112 -13.27 15.20 -7.06
C LEU A 112 -14.46 14.24 -7.02
N TRP A 113 -15.40 14.47 -6.10
CA TRP A 113 -16.64 13.69 -6.05
C TRP A 113 -17.50 13.88 -7.30
N ASN A 114 -17.62 15.11 -7.82
CA ASN A 114 -18.31 15.37 -9.09
C ASN A 114 -17.57 14.75 -10.29
N ASP A 115 -16.24 14.70 -10.29
CA ASP A 115 -15.47 14.03 -11.33
C ASP A 115 -15.80 12.53 -11.36
N VAL A 116 -15.90 11.87 -10.20
CA VAL A 116 -16.37 10.47 -10.08
C VAL A 116 -17.83 10.35 -10.53
N LYS A 117 -18.71 11.28 -10.11
CA LYS A 117 -20.13 11.29 -10.50
C LYS A 117 -20.33 11.37 -12.01
N ASN A 118 -19.48 12.12 -12.71
CA ASN A 118 -19.62 12.37 -14.15
C ASN A 118 -19.47 11.11 -15.01
N TYR A 119 -18.83 10.05 -14.49
CA TYR A 119 -18.83 8.73 -15.14
C TYR A 119 -20.23 8.11 -15.22
N SER A 120 -21.17 8.57 -14.39
CA SER A 120 -22.58 8.18 -14.42
C SER A 120 -22.83 6.68 -14.20
N ASP A 121 -21.96 6.01 -13.45
CA ASP A 121 -22.12 4.62 -13.06
C ASP A 121 -21.74 4.36 -11.59
N LEU A 122 -22.08 3.17 -11.11
CA LEU A 122 -21.79 2.74 -9.75
C LEU A 122 -20.33 2.33 -9.55
N ALA A 123 -19.68 1.80 -10.60
CA ALA A 123 -18.36 1.20 -10.50
C ALA A 123 -17.30 2.23 -10.11
N HIS A 124 -17.44 3.47 -10.59
CA HIS A 124 -16.51 4.55 -10.26
C HIS A 124 -16.65 5.00 -8.79
N PHE A 125 -17.84 4.95 -8.20
CA PHE A 125 -17.99 5.16 -6.76
C PHE A 125 -17.52 3.97 -5.91
N GLU A 126 -17.25 2.83 -6.52
CA GLU A 126 -16.74 1.62 -5.87
C GLU A 126 -15.27 1.34 -6.23
N THR A 127 -14.56 2.34 -6.75
CA THR A 127 -13.15 2.27 -7.13
C THR A 127 -12.34 3.27 -6.31
N ALA A 128 -11.14 2.88 -5.91
CA ALA A 128 -10.18 3.77 -5.25
C ALA A 128 -9.27 4.45 -6.28
N TYR A 129 -8.91 5.71 -6.06
CA TYR A 129 -8.14 6.52 -7.02
C TYR A 129 -6.90 7.13 -6.40
N VAL A 130 -5.72 6.95 -7.01
CA VAL A 130 -4.54 7.72 -6.63
C VAL A 130 -4.70 9.15 -7.13
N VAL A 131 -4.71 10.12 -6.21
CA VAL A 131 -5.00 11.53 -6.52
C VAL A 131 -4.11 12.46 -5.71
N ARG A 132 -3.70 13.57 -6.32
CA ARG A 132 -3.16 14.71 -5.60
C ARG A 132 -4.31 15.59 -5.13
N PHE A 133 -4.67 15.50 -3.86
CA PHE A 133 -5.68 16.40 -3.27
C PHE A 133 -5.22 17.86 -3.37
N HIS A 134 -6.06 18.74 -3.91
CA HIS A 134 -5.80 20.17 -4.04
C HIS A 134 -6.94 21.02 -3.49
N GLN A 135 -8.16 20.81 -3.98
CA GLN A 135 -9.38 21.46 -3.49
C GLN A 135 -10.12 20.53 -2.52
N ALA A 136 -9.48 20.24 -1.40
CA ALA A 136 -9.96 19.32 -0.38
C ALA A 136 -9.88 19.95 1.01
N PHE A 137 -10.88 19.67 1.83
CA PHE A 137 -10.94 20.05 3.24
C PHE A 137 -11.06 18.80 4.10
N TYR A 138 -10.33 18.76 5.20
CA TYR A 138 -10.31 17.62 6.13
C TYR A 138 -11.07 18.01 7.39
N PRO A 139 -12.32 17.53 7.57
CA PRO A 139 -13.17 17.93 8.70
C PRO A 139 -12.75 17.29 10.04
N SER A 140 -11.82 16.35 10.01
CA SER A 140 -11.12 15.83 11.18
C SER A 140 -9.61 16.01 10.96
N ARG A 141 -8.87 16.46 11.97
CA ARG A 141 -7.40 16.57 11.88
C ARG A 141 -6.68 15.23 11.99
N GLU A 142 -7.36 14.22 12.54
CA GLU A 142 -6.74 12.95 12.82
C GLU A 142 -6.61 12.12 11.54
N THR A 143 -5.44 11.49 11.40
CA THR A 143 -5.28 10.31 10.54
C THR A 143 -5.32 9.07 11.42
N ARG A 144 -6.15 8.10 11.07
CA ARG A 144 -6.31 6.89 11.89
C ARG A 144 -5.81 5.65 11.16
N PRO A 145 -5.11 4.73 11.85
CA PRO A 145 -4.59 3.50 11.25
C PRO A 145 -5.74 2.59 10.81
N CYS A 146 -5.54 1.86 9.72
CA CYS A 146 -6.49 0.93 9.13
C CYS A 146 -5.95 -0.50 9.12
N PHE A 147 -5.04 -0.83 8.19
CA PHE A 147 -4.48 -2.18 8.08
C PHE A 147 -2.97 -2.18 8.28
N THR A 148 -2.48 -3.13 9.08
CA THR A 148 -1.05 -3.34 9.33
C THR A 148 -0.61 -4.72 8.84
N PHE A 149 0.57 -4.77 8.22
CA PHE A 149 1.25 -5.98 7.79
C PHE A 149 2.70 -5.94 8.27
N SER A 150 3.19 -7.07 8.77
CA SER A 150 4.57 -7.23 9.23
C SER A 150 5.23 -8.37 8.48
N HIS A 151 6.52 -8.21 8.19
CA HIS A 151 7.34 -9.14 7.43
C HIS A 151 8.62 -9.45 8.19
N PRO A 152 9.02 -10.73 8.29
CA PRO A 152 8.32 -11.92 7.80
C PRO A 152 7.04 -12.29 8.59
N ASN A 153 6.02 -12.76 7.88
CA ASN A 153 4.80 -13.38 8.39
C ASN A 153 4.99 -14.90 8.54
N TRP A 154 5.77 -15.33 9.55
CA TRP A 154 6.17 -16.75 9.71
C TRP A 154 5.00 -17.73 9.86
N GLU A 155 3.91 -17.28 10.47
CA GLU A 155 2.71 -18.09 10.68
C GLU A 155 1.79 -18.11 9.45
N LEU A 156 2.12 -17.35 8.40
CA LEU A 156 1.28 -17.14 7.22
C LEU A 156 -0.16 -16.80 7.63
N GLN A 157 -0.29 -15.87 8.59
CA GLN A 157 -1.58 -15.35 9.01
C GLN A 157 -2.31 -14.79 7.79
N SER A 158 -3.64 -15.00 7.71
CA SER A 158 -4.45 -14.50 6.59
C SER A 158 -4.17 -13.03 6.38
N ASN A 159 -4.06 -12.59 5.11
CA ASN A 159 -3.94 -11.18 4.75
C ASN A 159 -5.30 -10.47 4.67
N GLU A 160 -6.39 -11.13 5.03
CA GLU A 160 -7.69 -10.48 5.18
C GLU A 160 -7.70 -9.62 6.43
N ARG A 161 -8.37 -8.47 6.35
CA ARG A 161 -8.45 -7.51 7.45
C ARG A 161 -9.85 -6.94 7.55
N TYR A 162 -10.22 -6.58 8.78
CA TYR A 162 -11.37 -5.76 9.09
C TYR A 162 -10.93 -4.66 10.06
N ALA A 163 -11.40 -3.44 9.83
CA ALA A 163 -11.21 -2.32 10.75
C ALA A 163 -12.49 -1.50 10.86
N GLU A 164 -12.83 -1.12 12.10
CA GLU A 164 -13.82 -0.09 12.40
C GLU A 164 -13.08 1.17 12.84
N ILE A 165 -13.37 2.30 12.20
CA ILE A 165 -12.68 3.57 12.45
C ILE A 165 -13.72 4.68 12.62
N GLY A 166 -13.76 5.25 13.82
CA GLY A 166 -14.53 6.46 14.12
C GLY A 166 -13.68 7.72 13.93
N PHE A 167 -14.29 8.83 13.52
CA PHE A 167 -13.65 10.14 13.45
C PHE A 167 -14.57 11.19 14.08
N THR A 168 -14.04 11.99 15.00
CA THR A 168 -14.78 13.13 15.55
C THR A 168 -14.62 14.34 14.64
N MET A 169 -15.73 14.95 14.25
CA MET A 169 -15.72 16.12 13.35
C MET A 169 -15.43 17.41 14.12
N GLU A 170 -14.52 18.23 13.62
CA GLU A 170 -14.21 19.53 14.23
C GLU A 170 -15.17 20.64 13.80
N VAL A 171 -15.88 20.42 12.69
CA VAL A 171 -16.82 21.36 12.07
C VAL A 171 -17.94 20.60 11.39
N ASP A 172 -19.07 21.28 11.16
CA ASP A 172 -20.12 20.76 10.29
C ASP A 172 -19.57 20.57 8.87
N ALA A 173 -19.74 19.38 8.29
CA ALA A 173 -19.14 19.06 7.00
C ALA A 173 -19.97 18.06 6.18
N LEU A 174 -19.88 18.22 4.85
CA LEU A 174 -20.31 17.21 3.89
C LEU A 174 -19.13 16.32 3.50
N VAL A 175 -19.04 15.14 4.07
CA VAL A 175 -17.99 14.16 3.78
C VAL A 175 -18.28 13.49 2.45
N HIS A 176 -17.33 13.56 1.52
CA HIS A 176 -17.47 13.01 0.17
C HIS A 176 -16.76 11.66 0.00
N GLY A 177 -15.85 11.32 0.90
CA GLY A 177 -15.04 10.12 0.86
C GLY A 177 -13.96 10.13 1.93
N PHE A 178 -12.94 9.30 1.73
CA PHE A 178 -11.77 9.21 2.60
C PHE A 178 -10.49 9.36 1.79
N ALA A 179 -9.54 10.12 2.33
CA ALA A 179 -8.17 10.13 1.86
C ALA A 179 -7.39 9.03 2.59
N GLY A 180 -6.64 8.23 1.83
CA GLY A 180 -5.82 7.14 2.31
C GLY A 180 -4.33 7.40 2.11
N TYR A 181 -3.55 6.94 3.08
CA TYR A 181 -2.10 7.11 3.16
C TYR A 181 -1.44 5.82 3.66
N PHE A 182 -0.11 5.84 3.78
CA PHE A 182 0.63 4.81 4.51
C PHE A 182 1.81 5.37 5.30
N HIS A 183 2.22 4.59 6.31
CA HIS A 183 3.51 4.69 6.99
C HIS A 183 4.20 3.33 6.88
N CYS A 184 5.47 3.33 6.46
CA CYS A 184 6.25 2.13 6.22
C CYS A 184 7.56 2.19 7.00
N GLU A 185 7.74 1.24 7.90
CA GLU A 185 8.97 1.02 8.64
C GLU A 185 9.87 0.10 7.82
N LEU A 186 10.99 0.66 7.38
CA LEU A 186 11.97 -0.04 6.58
C LEU A 186 12.78 -1.02 7.47
N TYR A 187 13.50 -0.47 8.44
CA TYR A 187 14.34 -1.21 9.39
C TYR A 187 14.86 -0.27 10.50
N ASP A 188 14.92 -0.75 11.75
CA ASP A 188 15.58 -0.06 12.88
C ASP A 188 15.25 1.45 13.03
N GLY A 189 13.96 1.76 13.06
CA GLY A 189 13.45 3.13 13.19
C GLY A 189 13.50 3.97 11.92
N LEU A 190 14.09 3.48 10.83
CA LEU A 190 14.02 4.12 9.51
C LEU A 190 12.65 3.87 8.88
N SER A 191 12.02 4.92 8.38
CA SER A 191 10.69 4.86 7.77
C SER A 191 10.56 5.75 6.55
N VAL A 192 9.61 5.41 5.68
CA VAL A 192 9.07 6.28 4.63
C VAL A 192 7.57 6.38 4.80
N SER A 193 7.01 7.57 4.58
CA SER A 193 5.58 7.78 4.82
C SER A 193 5.00 8.91 3.99
N ILE A 194 3.76 8.69 3.53
CA ILE A 194 2.90 9.74 2.99
C ILE A 194 1.77 10.14 3.96
N ASN A 195 1.75 9.60 5.18
CA ASN A 195 0.86 10.07 6.23
C ASN A 195 1.24 11.53 6.56
N PRO A 196 0.31 12.50 6.52
CA PRO A 196 0.54 13.89 6.89
C PRO A 196 1.31 14.10 8.20
N GLU A 197 1.09 13.27 9.21
CA GLU A 197 1.73 13.42 10.54
C GLU A 197 3.21 13.00 10.55
N THR A 198 3.59 12.06 9.67
CA THR A 198 4.95 11.50 9.61
C THR A 198 5.58 11.65 8.21
N TYR A 199 5.12 12.64 7.45
CA TYR A 199 5.42 12.77 6.03
C TYR A 199 6.93 12.87 5.77
N SER A 200 7.42 12.05 4.83
CA SER A 200 8.83 12.11 4.43
C SER A 200 9.06 13.28 3.47
N GLU A 201 9.70 14.34 3.97
CA GLU A 201 10.01 15.53 3.18
C GLU A 201 10.80 15.21 1.91
N GLY A 202 10.39 15.81 0.79
CA GLY A 202 11.03 15.60 -0.52
C GLY A 202 10.61 14.31 -1.24
N MET A 203 9.74 13.48 -0.66
CA MET A 203 9.26 12.24 -1.29
C MET A 203 8.00 12.48 -2.13
N PHE A 204 8.11 12.31 -3.44
CA PHE A 204 7.02 12.53 -4.42
C PHE A 204 6.59 11.24 -5.15
N SER A 205 7.06 10.08 -4.70
CA SER A 205 6.78 8.78 -5.35
C SER A 205 5.31 8.35 -5.26
N TRP A 206 4.58 8.77 -4.22
CA TRP A 206 3.18 8.42 -4.03
C TRP A 206 2.34 9.65 -3.75
N PHE A 207 1.26 9.83 -4.51
CA PHE A 207 0.14 10.66 -4.08
C PHE A 207 -0.80 9.84 -3.19
N PRO A 208 -1.61 10.49 -2.32
CA PRO A 208 -2.64 9.80 -1.55
C PRO A 208 -3.64 9.04 -2.42
N ILE A 209 -4.34 8.07 -1.83
CA ILE A 209 -5.47 7.39 -2.47
C ILE A 209 -6.80 8.00 -2.00
N TYR A 210 -7.83 7.96 -2.83
CA TYR A 210 -9.18 8.45 -2.52
C TYR A 210 -10.18 7.31 -2.63
N PHE A 211 -10.94 7.09 -1.56
CA PHE A 211 -12.07 6.18 -1.50
C PHE A 211 -13.38 6.99 -1.49
N PRO A 212 -14.11 7.07 -2.61
CA PRO A 212 -15.32 7.87 -2.69
C PRO A 212 -16.49 7.25 -1.91
N LEU A 213 -17.41 8.09 -1.46
CA LEU A 213 -18.75 7.67 -1.02
C LEU A 213 -19.75 7.93 -2.15
N ARG A 214 -20.60 6.95 -2.45
CA ARG A 214 -21.70 7.11 -3.43
C ARG A 214 -22.62 8.28 -3.10
N VAL A 215 -22.95 8.42 -1.82
CA VAL A 215 -23.78 9.50 -1.29
C VAL A 215 -22.96 10.23 -0.24
N PRO A 216 -22.64 11.51 -0.46
CA PRO A 216 -21.95 12.32 0.55
C PRO A 216 -22.75 12.35 1.86
N VAL A 217 -22.05 12.31 2.98
CA VAL A 217 -22.66 12.21 4.31
C VAL A 217 -22.48 13.53 5.05
N MET A 218 -23.60 14.11 5.49
CA MET A 218 -23.58 15.28 6.36
C MET A 218 -23.30 14.84 7.79
N VAL A 219 -22.31 15.46 8.43
CA VAL A 219 -21.92 15.18 9.81
C VAL A 219 -21.74 16.51 10.52
N GLY A 220 -22.36 16.65 11.69
CA GLY A 220 -22.25 17.84 12.52
C GLY A 220 -20.92 17.89 13.28
N ARG A 221 -20.54 19.08 13.71
CA ARG A 221 -19.43 19.29 14.66
C ARG A 221 -19.65 18.45 15.92
N ASP A 222 -18.57 17.87 16.43
CA ASP A 222 -18.51 17.01 17.61
C ASP A 222 -19.26 15.66 17.45
N GLU A 223 -19.92 15.41 16.30
CA GLU A 223 -20.48 14.09 15.97
C GLU A 223 -19.40 13.11 15.50
N GLN A 224 -19.72 11.82 15.59
CA GLN A 224 -18.86 10.73 15.11
C GLN A 224 -19.25 10.32 13.70
N LEU A 225 -18.26 10.26 12.80
CA LEU A 225 -18.33 9.51 11.56
C LEU A 225 -17.70 8.14 11.79
N LYS A 226 -18.51 7.07 11.77
CA LYS A 226 -18.01 5.70 11.91
C LYS A 226 -17.97 5.02 10.55
N SER A 227 -16.82 4.45 10.23
CA SER A 227 -16.55 3.76 8.97
C SER A 227 -16.03 2.34 9.21
N HIS A 228 -16.30 1.47 8.25
CA HIS A 228 -15.90 0.08 8.26
C HIS A 228 -15.13 -0.24 6.99
N TRP A 229 -14.05 -1.01 7.15
CA TRP A 229 -13.10 -1.30 6.09
C TRP A 229 -12.79 -2.78 6.10
N TRP A 230 -12.86 -3.39 4.92
CA TRP A 230 -12.47 -4.77 4.72
C TRP A 230 -11.40 -4.84 3.64
N ARG A 231 -10.37 -5.64 3.90
CA ARG A 231 -9.48 -6.17 2.87
C ARG A 231 -9.84 -7.63 2.69
N CYS A 232 -10.41 -7.94 1.53
CA CYS A 232 -10.94 -9.25 1.20
C CYS A 232 -10.06 -9.92 0.16
N GLN A 233 -10.05 -11.25 0.13
CA GLN A 233 -9.33 -11.98 -0.92
C GLN A 233 -10.03 -13.27 -1.34
N ASN A 234 -9.64 -13.77 -2.51
CA ASN A 234 -9.85 -15.15 -2.92
C ASN A 234 -8.57 -15.69 -3.60
N SER A 235 -8.64 -16.84 -4.26
CA SER A 235 -7.47 -17.45 -4.90
C SER A 235 -6.89 -16.63 -6.07
N LYS A 236 -7.64 -15.69 -6.65
CA LYS A 236 -7.25 -14.92 -7.85
C LYS A 236 -7.13 -13.42 -7.63
N LYS A 237 -7.78 -12.88 -6.60
CA LYS A 237 -7.99 -11.43 -6.45
C LYS A 237 -7.91 -11.02 -4.99
N VAL A 238 -7.56 -9.76 -4.78
CA VAL A 238 -7.70 -9.00 -3.53
C VAL A 238 -8.52 -7.75 -3.83
N TRP A 239 -9.36 -7.31 -2.90
CA TRP A 239 -10.13 -6.08 -3.05
C TRP A 239 -10.42 -5.45 -1.70
N TYR A 240 -10.88 -4.19 -1.73
CA TYR A 240 -11.37 -3.50 -0.56
C TYR A 240 -12.88 -3.34 -0.62
N GLU A 241 -13.52 -3.43 0.54
CA GLU A 241 -14.90 -2.99 0.75
C GLU A 241 -14.90 -1.91 1.83
N TRP A 242 -15.79 -0.93 1.72
CA TRP A 242 -15.94 0.11 2.74
C TRP A 242 -17.37 0.58 2.91
N ALA A 243 -17.70 1.00 4.12
CA ALA A 243 -19.02 1.52 4.45
C ALA A 243 -18.94 2.59 5.55
N VAL A 244 -19.96 3.43 5.63
CA VAL A 244 -20.21 4.34 6.77
C VAL A 244 -21.42 3.81 7.52
N SER A 245 -21.37 3.76 8.84
CA SER A 245 -22.48 3.31 9.70
C SER A 245 -23.08 4.44 10.54
N GLU A 246 -22.29 5.45 10.89
CA GLU A 246 -22.71 6.65 11.62
C GLU A 246 -22.23 7.90 10.89
N PRO A 247 -23.02 9.00 10.87
CA PRO A 247 -24.28 9.22 11.59
C PRO A 247 -25.50 8.54 10.96
N SER A 248 -25.40 8.06 9.72
CA SER A 248 -26.42 7.20 9.11
C SER A 248 -25.77 6.08 8.28
N PRO A 249 -26.36 4.88 8.28
CA PRO A 249 -25.77 3.74 7.58
C PRO A 249 -25.89 3.91 6.07
N GLY A 250 -24.75 3.83 5.40
CA GLY A 250 -24.63 3.78 3.94
C GLY A 250 -24.53 2.35 3.42
N ALA A 251 -24.57 2.21 2.10
CA ALA A 251 -24.33 0.93 1.45
C ALA A 251 -22.85 0.51 1.56
N VAL A 252 -22.59 -0.79 1.61
CA VAL A 252 -21.24 -1.34 1.40
C VAL A 252 -20.80 -1.07 -0.04
N HIS A 253 -19.61 -0.49 -0.19
CA HIS A 253 -18.97 -0.22 -1.47
C HIS A 253 -18.14 -1.44 -1.90
N ASN A 254 -18.20 -1.75 -3.20
CA ASN A 254 -17.44 -2.80 -3.85
C ASN A 254 -17.64 -4.23 -3.27
N PRO A 255 -18.87 -4.66 -2.92
CA PRO A 255 -19.10 -5.98 -2.34
C PRO A 255 -18.63 -7.07 -3.32
N GLY A 256 -17.81 -7.99 -2.81
CA GLY A 256 -17.22 -9.09 -3.59
C GLY A 256 -16.24 -8.64 -4.68
N GLY A 257 -15.73 -7.41 -4.62
CA GLY A 257 -14.80 -6.87 -5.61
C GLY A 257 -15.43 -6.70 -7.00
N ARG A 258 -16.74 -6.45 -7.04
CA ARG A 258 -17.53 -6.40 -8.29
C ARG A 258 -17.13 -5.27 -9.23
N SER A 259 -16.58 -4.18 -8.70
CA SER A 259 -16.25 -2.96 -9.44
C SER A 259 -14.76 -2.74 -9.53
N TYR A 260 -14.03 -3.02 -8.44
CA TYR A 260 -12.59 -2.90 -8.37
C TYR A 260 -11.95 -4.09 -7.66
N TYR A 261 -10.87 -4.60 -8.22
CA TYR A 261 -10.04 -5.65 -7.62
C TYR A 261 -8.62 -5.58 -8.16
N ILE A 262 -7.69 -6.15 -7.40
CA ILE A 262 -6.28 -6.27 -7.74
C ILE A 262 -6.00 -7.76 -7.99
N GLY A 263 -5.46 -8.09 -9.17
CA GLY A 263 -5.16 -9.48 -9.54
C GLY A 263 -3.90 -9.98 -8.84
N LYS A 264 -3.96 -11.20 -8.28
CA LYS A 264 -2.78 -11.91 -7.76
C LYS A 264 -1.92 -12.40 -8.91
#